data_AF-A0A814SBP1-F1
#
_entry.id   AF-A0A814SBP1-F1
#
_cell.length_a   1.000
_cell.length_b   1.000
_cell.length_c   1.000
_cell.angle_alpha   90.00
_cell.angle_beta   90.00
_cell.angle_gamma   90.00
#
_symmetry.space_group_name_H-M   'P 1'
#
loop_
_entity.id
_entity.type
_entity.pdbx_description
1 polymer ?
#
loop_
_entity_poly.entity_id
_entity_poly.type
_entity_poly.pdbx_seq_one_letter_code
_entity_poly.pdbx_strand_id
1 'polypeptide(L)'
;MNDIFHNLSFYVQLALKETPEQPPDGVSVDESAAIRLYTLEWDKPHRSLYSTLNFNLKNNDRQALILFQKYFKLFLIALVKLPCVPPLTVWRGVTMNLSEEFPPSTAMTWWAFSSCTTEMTVLENHLEGNNTFESGGIF
;
A
#
# COMPACT_ATOMS: atom_id res chain seq x y z
N MET A 1 -4.93 -26.45 -1.26
CA MET A 1 -4.13 -25.22 -1.33
C MET A 1 -4.78 -24.27 -0.35
N ASN A 2 -4.16 -24.00 0.80
CA ASN A 2 -4.75 -23.13 1.81
C ASN A 2 -4.94 -21.75 1.18
N ASP A 3 -6.16 -21.22 1.25
CA ASP A 3 -6.47 -19.92 0.68
C ASP A 3 -5.82 -18.86 1.56
N ILE A 4 -4.65 -18.38 1.14
CA ILE A 4 -3.84 -17.38 1.87
C ILE A 4 -4.62 -16.09 2.05
N PHE A 5 -5.58 -15.87 1.16
CA PHE A 5 -6.37 -14.67 1.06
C PHE A 5 -7.85 -15.00 1.07
N HIS A 6 -8.53 -14.56 2.12
CA HIS A 6 -9.97 -14.74 2.20
C HIS A 6 -10.69 -14.00 1.06
N ASN A 7 -11.49 -14.72 0.28
CA ASN A 7 -12.30 -14.17 -0.81
C ASN A 7 -11.50 -13.35 -1.84
N LEU A 8 -10.25 -13.73 -2.13
CA LEU A 8 -9.40 -12.99 -3.07
C LEU A 8 -10.11 -12.71 -4.41
N SER A 9 -10.82 -13.71 -4.95
CA SER A 9 -11.55 -13.58 -6.21
C SER A 9 -12.59 -12.45 -6.16
N PHE A 10 -13.31 -12.29 -5.05
CA PHE A 10 -14.28 -11.21 -4.88
C PHE A 10 -13.59 -9.84 -4.95
N TYR A 11 -12.49 -9.64 -4.22
CA TYR A 11 -11.78 -8.36 -4.22
C TYR A 11 -11.11 -8.07 -5.55
N VAL A 12 -10.62 -9.09 -6.27
CA VAL A 12 -10.12 -8.93 -7.65
C VAL A 12 -11.23 -8.47 -8.58
N GLN A 13 -12.41 -9.11 -8.52
CA GLN A 13 -13.56 -8.70 -9.33
C GLN A 13 -14.07 -7.31 -8.98
N LEU A 14 -14.07 -6.96 -7.70
CA LEU A 14 -14.41 -5.61 -7.24
C LEU A 14 -13.44 -4.58 -7.82
N ALA A 15 -12.13 -4.83 -7.72
CA ALA A 15 -11.11 -3.93 -8.26
C ALA A 15 -11.21 -3.77 -9.78
N LEU A 16 -11.49 -4.85 -10.52
CA LEU A 16 -11.70 -4.80 -11.97
C LEU A 16 -12.97 -4.03 -12.33
N LYS A 17 -14.09 -4.30 -11.65
CA LYS A 17 -15.38 -3.66 -11.92
C LYS A 17 -15.35 -2.15 -11.69
N GLU A 18 -14.61 -1.70 -10.69
CA GLU A 18 -14.47 -0.28 -10.37
C GLU A 18 -13.36 0.42 -11.16
N THR A 19 -12.62 -0.33 -11.99
CA THR A 19 -11.62 0.24 -12.88
C THR A 19 -12.30 0.65 -14.20
N PRO A 20 -12.09 1.90 -14.67
CA PRO A 20 -12.61 2.33 -15.97
C PRO A 20 -12.10 1.44 -17.11
N GLU A 21 -12.92 1.23 -18.15
CA GLU A 21 -12.50 0.47 -19.35
C GLU A 21 -11.29 1.11 -20.06
N GLN A 22 -11.15 2.42 -19.93
CA GLN A 22 -10.01 3.19 -20.44
C GLN A 22 -9.39 4.00 -19.28
N PRO A 23 -8.46 3.39 -18.52
CA PRO A 23 -7.74 4.10 -17.48
C PRO A 23 -6.86 5.23 -18.05
N PRO A 24 -6.64 6.32 -17.29
CA PRO A 24 -5.75 7.41 -17.70
C PRO A 24 -4.27 6.99 -17.70
N ASP A 25 -3.37 7.89 -18.09
CA ASP A 25 -1.91 7.73 -17.90
C ASP A 25 -1.27 6.51 -18.59
N GLY A 26 -1.94 5.93 -19.58
CA GLY A 26 -1.41 4.81 -20.36
C GLY A 26 -1.28 3.50 -19.59
N VAL A 27 -1.93 3.39 -18.42
CA VAL A 27 -2.03 2.12 -17.69
C VAL A 27 -3.12 1.25 -18.29
N SER A 28 -2.91 -0.06 -18.30
CA SER A 28 -3.94 -1.02 -18.69
C SER A 28 -5.00 -1.16 -17.60
N VAL A 29 -6.15 -1.76 -17.94
CA VAL A 29 -7.20 -2.11 -16.96
C VAL A 29 -6.63 -2.97 -15.82
N ASP A 30 -5.81 -3.98 -16.15
CA ASP A 30 -5.21 -4.85 -15.14
C ASP A 30 -4.20 -4.10 -14.24
N GLU A 31 -3.44 -3.17 -14.80
CA GLU A 31 -2.48 -2.34 -14.06
C GLU A 31 -3.19 -1.39 -13.10
N SER A 32 -4.24 -0.69 -13.58
CA SER A 32 -5.08 0.17 -12.72
C SER A 32 -5.80 -0.64 -11.66
N ALA A 33 -6.36 -1.79 -12.01
CA ALA A 33 -7.04 -2.69 -11.07
C ALA A 33 -6.06 -3.25 -10.03
N ALA A 34 -4.80 -3.51 -10.38
CA ALA A 34 -3.78 -3.93 -9.43
C ALA A 34 -3.48 -2.85 -8.38
N ILE A 35 -3.43 -1.57 -8.79
CA ILE A 35 -3.30 -0.44 -7.87
C ILE A 35 -4.54 -0.34 -6.98
N ARG A 36 -5.74 -0.41 -7.55
CA ARG A 36 -6.99 -0.39 -6.78
C ARG A 36 -7.02 -1.52 -5.75
N LEU A 37 -6.69 -2.75 -6.15
CA LEU A 37 -6.64 -3.91 -5.27
C LEU A 37 -5.65 -3.73 -4.10
N TYR A 38 -4.52 -3.03 -4.33
CA TYR A 38 -3.60 -2.65 -3.26
C TYR A 38 -4.25 -1.69 -2.26
N THR A 39 -5.13 -0.80 -2.71
CA THR A 39 -5.77 0.20 -1.83
C THR A 39 -7.05 -0.30 -1.16
N LEU A 40 -7.58 -1.46 -1.54
CA LEU A 40 -8.81 -2.02 -0.97
C LEU A 40 -8.57 -2.58 0.44
N GLU A 41 -9.41 -2.14 1.37
CA GLU A 41 -9.56 -2.79 2.67
C GLU A 41 -10.43 -4.04 2.55
N TRP A 42 -10.12 -5.04 3.37
CA TRP A 42 -10.88 -6.28 3.43
C TRP A 42 -11.69 -6.33 4.71
N ASP A 43 -12.73 -7.17 4.70
CA ASP A 43 -13.60 -7.31 5.85
C ASP A 43 -12.83 -7.96 7.01
N LYS A 44 -12.90 -7.31 8.18
CA LYS A 44 -12.33 -7.86 9.42
C LYS A 44 -13.01 -9.20 9.71
N PRO A 45 -12.28 -10.22 10.19
CA PRO A 45 -10.91 -10.17 10.72
C PRO A 45 -9.81 -10.45 9.68
N HIS A 46 -10.11 -10.47 8.39
CA HIS A 46 -9.16 -10.91 7.37
C HIS A 46 -8.19 -9.79 6.98
N ARG A 47 -6.91 -10.15 6.79
CA ARG A 47 -5.91 -9.21 6.32
C ARG A 47 -6.07 -8.98 4.82
N SER A 48 -6.08 -7.71 4.43
CA SER A 48 -6.06 -7.30 3.02
C SER A 48 -4.77 -7.71 2.31
N LEU A 49 -4.80 -7.62 0.98
CA LEU A 49 -3.63 -7.84 0.14
C LEU A 49 -2.46 -6.95 0.56
N TYR A 50 -2.69 -5.65 0.73
CA TYR A 50 -1.64 -4.71 1.11
C TYR A 50 -1.10 -4.98 2.51
N SER A 51 -2.00 -5.31 3.46
CA SER A 51 -1.62 -5.57 4.85
C SER A 51 -0.68 -6.79 4.91
N THR A 52 -1.03 -7.85 4.19
CA THR A 52 -0.22 -9.07 4.11
C THR A 52 1.09 -8.83 3.36
N LEU A 53 1.04 -8.09 2.25
CA LEU A 53 2.21 -7.78 1.44
C LEU A 53 3.25 -6.95 2.20
N ASN A 54 2.81 -5.84 2.79
CA ASN A 54 3.68 -4.96 3.57
C ASN A 54 4.22 -5.67 4.81
N PHE A 55 3.45 -6.57 5.43
CA PHE A 55 3.94 -7.40 6.53
C PHE A 55 5.11 -8.30 6.09
N ASN A 56 4.99 -8.98 4.95
CA ASN A 56 6.07 -9.84 4.44
C ASN A 56 7.30 -9.03 4.00
N LEU A 57 7.09 -7.85 3.42
CA LEU A 57 8.17 -6.91 3.09
C LEU A 57 8.91 -6.41 4.34
N LYS A 58 8.18 -5.96 5.38
CA LYS A 58 8.78 -5.48 6.64
C LYS A 58 9.63 -6.57 7.32
N ASN A 59 9.17 -7.82 7.28
CA ASN A 59 9.88 -8.95 7.88
C ASN A 59 10.93 -9.60 6.95
N ASN A 60 11.12 -9.07 5.73
CA ASN A 60 12.04 -9.60 4.72
C ASN A 60 11.83 -11.11 4.45
N ASP A 61 10.57 -11.59 4.51
CA ASP A 61 10.22 -12.99 4.27
C ASP A 61 10.20 -13.27 2.76
N ARG A 62 11.38 -13.58 2.22
CA ARG A 62 11.56 -13.85 0.79
C ARG A 62 10.77 -15.05 0.30
N GLN A 63 10.49 -16.03 1.16
CA GLN A 63 9.73 -17.22 0.77
C GLN A 63 8.25 -16.88 0.60
N ALA A 64 7.69 -16.10 1.53
CA ALA A 64 6.32 -15.61 1.40
C ALA A 64 6.13 -14.71 0.17
N LEU A 65 7.15 -13.91 -0.19
CA LEU A 65 7.10 -12.99 -1.34
C LEU A 65 7.08 -13.69 -2.71
N ILE A 66 7.48 -14.98 -2.81
CA ILE A 66 7.44 -15.74 -4.07
C ILE A 66 6.02 -15.78 -4.64
N LEU A 67 5.02 -15.91 -3.75
CA LEU A 67 3.61 -15.97 -4.13
C LEU A 67 3.09 -14.67 -4.76
N PHE A 68 3.73 -13.55 -4.44
CA PHE A 68 3.34 -12.24 -4.92
C PHE A 68 4.07 -11.84 -6.21
N GLN A 69 5.06 -12.59 -6.69
CA GLN A 69 5.95 -12.13 -7.77
C GLN A 69 5.22 -11.61 -9.02
N LYS A 70 4.18 -12.32 -9.48
CA LYS A 70 3.39 -11.90 -10.64
C LYS A 70 2.60 -10.63 -10.36
N TYR A 71 1.97 -10.55 -9.18
CA TYR A 71 1.25 -9.36 -8.74
C TYR A 71 2.19 -8.17 -8.56
N PHE A 72 3.35 -8.35 -7.90
CA PHE A 72 4.39 -7.33 -7.76
C PHE A 72 4.82 -6.77 -9.09
N LYS A 73 5.10 -7.64 -10.07
CA LYS A 73 5.51 -7.20 -11.40
C LYS A 73 4.44 -6.31 -12.03
N LEU A 74 3.18 -6.73 -12.00
CA LEU A 74 2.05 -5.97 -12.54
C LEU A 74 1.89 -4.63 -11.83
N PHE A 75 1.87 -4.65 -10.50
CA PHE A 75 1.70 -3.47 -9.65
C PHE A 75 2.85 -2.46 -9.83
N LEU A 76 4.10 -2.92 -9.85
CA LEU A 76 5.26 -2.04 -10.05
C LEU A 76 5.29 -1.43 -11.45
N ILE A 77 4.93 -2.20 -12.50
CA ILE A 77 4.81 -1.66 -13.86
C ILE A 77 3.73 -0.57 -13.90
N ALA A 78 2.59 -0.80 -13.24
CA ALA A 78 1.52 0.19 -13.15
C ALA A 78 2.01 1.49 -12.48
N LEU A 79 2.71 1.38 -11.35
CA LEU A 79 3.25 2.55 -10.62
C LEU A 79 4.28 3.34 -11.45
N VAL A 80 5.15 2.66 -12.20
CA VAL A 80 6.17 3.32 -13.04
C VAL A 80 5.56 4.12 -14.20
N LYS A 81 4.35 3.75 -14.65
CA LYS A 81 3.64 4.47 -15.71
C LYS A 81 2.93 5.73 -15.22
N LEU A 82 2.60 5.81 -13.93
CA LEU A 82 1.92 6.97 -13.37
C LEU A 82 2.81 8.22 -13.42
N PRO A 83 2.23 9.41 -13.68
CA PRO A 83 2.98 10.65 -13.64
C PRO A 83 3.53 10.89 -12.23
N CYS A 84 4.81 11.28 -12.15
CA CYS A 84 5.38 11.72 -10.89
C CYS A 84 4.72 13.01 -10.44
N VAL A 85 4.26 13.05 -9.20
CA VAL A 85 3.80 14.29 -8.58
C VAL A 85 5.02 15.18 -8.24
N PRO A 86 4.90 16.50 -8.35
CA PRO A 86 5.93 17.42 -7.86
C PRO A 86 6.23 17.18 -6.38
N PRO A 87 7.41 17.59 -5.87
CA PRO A 87 7.72 17.50 -4.45
C PRO A 87 6.63 18.17 -3.60
N LEU A 88 6.04 17.41 -2.68
CA LEU A 88 4.96 17.88 -1.82
C LEU A 88 5.01 17.16 -0.47
N THR A 89 4.55 17.83 0.58
CA THR A 89 4.46 17.23 1.91
C THR A 89 3.30 16.25 1.95
N VAL A 90 3.61 15.00 2.25
CA VAL A 90 2.62 13.95 2.48
C VAL A 90 2.65 13.49 3.94
N TRP A 91 1.50 13.02 4.41
CA TRP A 91 1.33 12.50 5.75
C TRP A 91 1.00 11.02 5.69
N ARG A 92 1.53 10.26 6.65
CA ARG A 92 1.23 8.84 6.81
C ARG A 92 0.82 8.57 8.24
N GLY A 93 -0.37 8.01 8.42
CA GLY A 93 -0.83 7.54 9.71
C GLY A 93 -0.06 6.28 10.10
N VAL A 94 0.46 6.26 11.33
CA VAL A 94 1.05 5.07 11.93
C VAL A 94 0.36 4.84 13.27
N THR A 95 -0.04 3.60 13.53
CA THR A 95 -0.77 3.20 14.75
C THR A 95 0.16 2.76 15.88
N MET A 96 1.47 2.98 15.72
CA MET A 96 2.49 2.63 16.68
C MET A 96 3.52 3.75 16.77
N ASN A 97 4.12 3.92 17.95
CA ASN A 97 5.22 4.85 18.14
C ASN A 97 6.48 4.28 17.45
N LEU A 98 6.94 4.99 16.43
CA LEU A 98 8.10 4.60 15.62
C LEU A 98 9.38 5.35 16.04
N SER A 99 9.32 6.26 17.00
CA SER A 99 10.44 7.13 17.38
C SER A 99 11.71 6.36 17.79
N GLU A 100 11.55 5.18 18.41
CA GLU A 100 12.66 4.31 18.78
C GLU A 100 13.20 3.49 17.60
N GLU A 101 12.35 3.15 16.63
CA GLU A 101 12.72 2.43 15.40
C GLU A 101 13.43 3.36 14.41
N PHE A 102 13.21 4.67 14.47
CA PHE A 102 13.77 5.68 13.54
C PHE A 102 14.51 6.82 14.25
N PRO A 103 15.65 6.55 14.90
CA PRO A 103 16.52 7.59 15.44
C PRO A 103 16.93 8.61 14.37
N PRO A 104 16.95 9.92 14.71
CA PRO A 104 17.43 10.96 13.82
C PRO A 104 18.82 10.62 13.24
N SER A 105 19.09 11.10 12.03
CA SER A 105 20.39 10.96 11.33
C SER A 105 20.81 9.53 10.98
N THR A 106 19.90 8.55 11.03
CA THR A 106 20.19 7.18 10.58
C THR A 106 19.59 6.92 9.20
N ALA A 107 20.40 6.44 8.26
CA ALA A 107 19.91 5.95 6.98
C ALA A 107 19.22 4.59 7.18
N MET A 108 17.97 4.46 6.74
CA MET A 108 17.20 3.23 6.89
C MET A 108 16.53 2.83 5.58
N THR A 109 16.43 1.53 5.35
CA THR A 109 15.65 1.00 4.23
C THR A 109 14.22 0.74 4.69
N TRP A 110 13.28 1.50 4.14
CA TRP A 110 11.87 1.27 4.32
C TRP A 110 11.36 0.24 3.29
N TRP A 111 11.25 -1.03 3.71
CA TRP A 111 10.95 -2.15 2.78
C TRP A 111 9.50 -2.21 2.30
N ALA A 112 8.54 -1.72 3.10
CA ALA A 112 7.12 -1.76 2.75
C ALA A 112 6.75 -0.61 1.80
N PHE A 113 5.66 -0.74 1.03
CA PHE A 113 5.13 0.42 0.33
C PHE A 113 4.45 1.38 1.31
N SER A 114 4.60 2.68 1.06
CA SER A 114 3.98 3.73 1.87
C SER A 114 2.76 4.27 1.15
N SER A 115 1.58 4.04 1.74
CA SER A 115 0.37 4.80 1.42
C SER A 115 0.37 6.10 2.21
N CYS A 116 0.11 7.23 1.55
CA CYS A 116 0.18 8.55 2.14
C CYS A 116 -1.01 9.41 1.67
N THR A 117 -1.33 10.45 2.43
CA THR A 117 -2.35 11.44 2.13
C THR A 117 -1.76 12.84 2.12
N THR A 118 -2.27 13.72 1.26
CA THR A 118 -1.98 15.15 1.30
C THR A 118 -2.86 15.89 2.30
N GLU A 119 -3.92 15.25 2.76
CA GLU A 119 -4.92 15.81 3.67
C GLU A 119 -4.75 15.23 5.07
N MET A 120 -4.41 16.08 6.04
CA MET A 120 -4.22 15.69 7.44
C MET A 120 -5.53 15.19 8.08
N THR A 121 -6.68 15.72 7.65
CA THR A 121 -8.02 15.33 8.13
C THR A 121 -8.35 13.85 7.86
N VAL A 122 -7.78 13.26 6.80
CA VAL A 122 -7.90 11.83 6.51
C VAL A 122 -7.24 10.98 7.60
N LEU A 123 -6.18 11.50 8.24
CA LEU A 123 -5.52 10.83 9.36
C LEU A 123 -6.30 10.99 10.67
N GLU A 124 -6.88 12.16 10.91
CA GLU A 124 -7.67 12.42 12.14
C GLU A 124 -8.84 11.42 12.28
N ASN A 125 -9.51 11.09 11.17
CA ASN A 125 -10.61 10.12 11.15
C ASN A 125 -10.15 8.65 11.31
N HIS A 126 -8.89 8.34 11.04
CA HIS A 126 -8.35 6.99 11.15
C HIS A 126 -7.75 6.69 12.54
N LEU A 127 -7.47 7.73 13.33
CA LEU A 127 -6.69 7.65 14.57
C LEU A 127 -7.55 7.90 15.82
N GLU A 128 -8.59 7.10 16.05
CA GLU A 128 -9.22 7.02 17.37
C GLU A 128 -8.33 6.20 18.33
N GLY A 129 -7.34 6.86 18.94
CA GLY A 129 -6.54 6.34 20.06
C GLY A 129 -5.02 6.58 19.96
N ASN A 130 -4.45 7.32 20.92
CA ASN A 130 -3.02 7.49 21.28
C ASN A 130 -1.94 7.23 20.21
N ASN A 131 -2.00 7.90 19.05
CA ASN A 131 -1.01 7.75 17.97
C ASN A 131 -0.16 9.02 17.78
N THR A 132 1.10 8.84 17.39
CA THR A 132 2.07 9.92 17.09
C THR A 132 2.18 10.15 15.59
N PHE A 133 2.31 11.42 15.17
CA PHE A 133 2.49 11.82 13.77
C PHE A 133 3.98 11.76 13.38
N GLU A 134 4.29 11.18 12.23
CA GLU A 134 5.60 11.36 11.59
C GLU A 134 5.43 12.01 10.22
N SER A 135 6.04 13.18 10.04
CA SER A 135 6.12 13.88 8.76
C SER A 135 7.20 13.23 7.90
N GLY A 136 6.80 12.54 6.83
CA GLY A 136 7.71 12.08 5.78
C GLY A 136 7.97 13.21 4.80
N GLY A 137 9.02 14.01 5.03
CA GLY A 137 9.56 14.89 4.00
C GLY A 137 10.24 14.06 2.93
N ILE A 138 9.65 14.01 1.72
CA ILE A 138 10.29 13.40 0.55
C ILE A 138 11.32 14.41 0.05
N PHE A 139 12.60 14.10 0.22
CA PHE A 139 13.68 14.65 -0.60
C PHE A 139 14.00 13.68 -1.72
#